data_AF-A0A971BQV4-F1
#
_entry.id   AF-A0A971BQV4-F1
#
_cell.length_a   1.000
_cell.length_b   1.000
_cell.length_c   1.000
_cell.angle_alpha   90.00
_cell.angle_beta   90.00
_cell.angle_gamma   90.00
#
_symmetry.space_group_name_H-M   'P 1'
#
loop_
_entity.id
_entity.type
_entity.pdbx_description
1 polymer ?
#
loop_
_entity_poly.entity_id
_entity_poly.type
_entity_poly.pdbx_seq_one_letter_code
_entity_poly.pdbx_strand_id
1 'polypeptide(L)'
;MRRPDPRGIAATIAAFALAAVITGCGAADGAATPDAAAPAAEHGAEADAGGAAPSEGGADGGADRERLAESIEAAFATQNGAVSWRGDVLVLEVDGDADAITAAWTECRVLGELLAEGDGAVVVYPDGEFDCEDVLATG
;
A
#
# COMPACT_ATOMS: atom_id res chain seq x y z
N MET A 1 10.29 -3.22 51.75
CA MET A 1 10.98 -2.02 51.22
C MET A 1 10.51 -1.80 49.78
N ARG A 2 10.32 -0.52 49.41
CA ARG A 2 10.02 0.05 48.08
C ARG A 2 8.64 -0.22 47.48
N ARG A 3 7.79 0.81 47.61
CA ARG A 3 6.65 1.10 46.74
C ARG A 3 7.12 1.46 45.33
N PRO A 4 6.32 1.18 44.30
CA PRO A 4 6.33 1.97 43.09
C PRO A 4 4.98 2.65 42.85
N ASP A 5 5.01 3.97 42.96
CA ASP A 5 4.26 4.91 42.13
C ASP A 5 5.11 6.18 42.14
N PRO A 6 5.38 6.83 40.99
CA PRO A 6 4.31 7.64 40.39
C PRO A 6 4.39 7.83 38.86
N ARG A 7 3.20 8.06 38.28
CA ARG A 7 2.89 9.13 37.31
C ARG A 7 3.91 9.44 36.19
N GLY A 8 3.44 9.23 34.96
CA GLY A 8 3.51 10.28 33.95
C GLY A 8 4.09 9.84 32.62
N ILE A 9 3.24 9.45 31.68
CA ILE A 9 3.52 9.70 30.25
C ILE A 9 2.24 10.27 29.64
N ALA A 10 2.42 11.45 29.04
CA ALA A 10 1.41 12.42 28.70
C ALA A 10 0.58 11.99 27.49
N ALA A 11 -0.73 12.25 27.59
CA ALA A 11 -1.65 12.23 26.45
C ALA A 11 -1.28 13.37 25.49
N THR A 12 -0.90 13.02 24.26
CA THR A 12 -0.69 13.99 23.18
C THR A 12 -1.89 13.93 22.26
N ILE A 13 -2.74 14.95 22.35
CA ILE A 13 -3.90 15.19 21.51
C ILE A 13 -3.39 15.71 20.16
N ALA A 14 -3.51 14.93 19.09
CA ALA A 14 -3.29 15.42 17.72
C ALA A 14 -4.64 15.75 17.09
N ALA A 15 -4.81 17.03 16.76
CA ALA A 15 -6.03 17.59 16.20
C ALA A 15 -6.27 17.13 14.76
N PHE A 16 -7.46 16.62 14.50
CA PHE A 16 -8.00 16.41 13.16
C PHE A 16 -8.33 17.76 12.51
N ALA A 17 -7.64 18.12 11.43
CA ALA A 17 -8.06 19.17 10.52
C ALA A 17 -8.63 18.51 9.26
N LEU A 18 -9.95 18.31 9.26
CA LEU A 18 -10.72 17.82 8.11
C LEU A 18 -11.13 19.03 7.25
N ALA A 19 -10.47 19.23 6.11
CA ALA A 19 -10.89 20.23 5.12
C ALA A 19 -11.50 19.51 3.91
N ALA A 20 -12.83 19.37 3.92
CA ALA A 20 -13.59 18.96 2.75
C ALA A 20 -14.11 20.21 2.04
N VAL A 21 -13.58 20.51 0.85
CA VAL A 21 -14.17 21.50 -0.07
C VAL A 21 -14.74 20.72 -1.24
N ILE A 22 -16.04 20.46 -1.20
CA ILE A 22 -16.81 20.00 -2.36
C ILE A 22 -17.59 21.21 -2.86
N THR A 23 -17.01 21.95 -3.82
CA THR A 23 -17.74 22.94 -4.59
C THR A 23 -18.16 22.28 -5.90
N GLY A 24 -19.38 21.75 -5.91
CA GLY A 24 -20.10 21.48 -7.14
C GLY A 24 -20.85 22.73 -7.59
N CYS A 25 -20.76 23.08 -8.88
CA CYS A 25 -21.82 23.77 -9.61
C CYS A 25 -21.48 23.82 -11.11
N GLY A 26 -22.46 23.56 -11.97
CA GLY A 26 -22.53 24.18 -13.29
C GLY A 26 -22.46 23.26 -14.50
N ALA A 27 -23.56 22.56 -14.79
CA ALA A 27 -23.92 22.18 -16.16
C ALA A 27 -25.22 22.91 -16.50
N ALA A 28 -25.12 24.06 -17.17
CA ALA A 28 -26.20 24.64 -17.99
C ALA A 28 -25.69 25.83 -18.82
N ASP A 29 -26.24 25.93 -20.03
CA ASP A 29 -26.44 27.13 -20.87
C ASP A 29 -25.30 27.65 -21.77
N GLY A 30 -25.39 27.29 -23.06
CA GLY A 30 -26.15 28.12 -24.00
C GLY A 30 -25.58 29.48 -24.43
N ALA A 31 -25.00 29.50 -25.63
CA ALA A 31 -25.08 30.53 -26.69
C ALA A 31 -25.03 32.05 -26.37
N ALA A 32 -24.01 32.71 -26.94
CA ALA A 32 -24.08 33.88 -27.87
C ALA A 32 -23.04 34.99 -27.61
N THR A 33 -22.16 35.19 -28.61
CA THR A 33 -21.30 36.36 -28.93
C THR A 33 -22.09 37.67 -29.14
N PRO A 34 -21.50 38.91 -29.13
CA PRO A 34 -20.25 39.28 -29.84
C PRO A 34 -19.31 40.39 -29.27
N ASP A 35 -18.07 40.34 -29.77
CA ASP A 35 -17.11 41.39 -30.23
C ASP A 35 -16.80 42.67 -29.41
N ALA A 36 -15.52 42.86 -29.02
CA ALA A 36 -14.68 43.97 -29.50
C ALA A 36 -13.25 44.00 -28.88
N ALA A 37 -12.26 44.14 -29.76
CA ALA A 37 -10.92 44.73 -29.60
C ALA A 37 -9.77 43.97 -28.89
N ALA A 38 -8.88 43.40 -29.71
CA ALA A 38 -7.45 43.11 -29.43
C ALA A 38 -6.60 44.42 -29.63
N PRO A 39 -5.28 44.52 -29.26
CA PRO A 39 -4.29 43.43 -29.20
C PRO A 39 -3.15 43.51 -28.14
N ALA A 40 -2.26 42.50 -28.23
CA ALA A 40 -0.91 42.32 -27.66
C ALA A 40 -0.85 41.76 -26.21
N ALA A 41 -0.06 40.74 -25.86
CA ALA A 41 1.08 40.11 -26.52
C ALA A 41 1.20 38.62 -26.13
N GLU A 42 1.46 37.81 -27.15
CA GLU A 42 2.32 36.63 -27.23
C GLU A 42 2.76 35.92 -25.92
N HIS A 43 2.34 34.66 -25.76
CA HIS A 43 3.26 33.55 -25.52
C HIS A 43 2.69 32.23 -26.07
N GLY A 44 3.35 31.76 -27.14
CA GLY A 44 3.70 30.36 -27.38
C GLY A 44 2.59 29.32 -27.36
N ALA A 45 2.10 28.99 -28.55
CA ALA A 45 1.60 27.65 -28.83
C ALA A 45 2.78 26.67 -28.98
N GLU A 46 2.66 25.49 -28.41
CA GLU A 46 3.07 24.28 -29.10
C GLU A 46 2.06 23.17 -28.83
N ALA A 47 1.41 22.76 -29.91
CA ALA A 47 0.70 21.51 -30.04
C ALA A 47 1.65 20.54 -30.75
N ASP A 48 1.83 19.34 -30.23
CA ASP A 48 1.92 18.10 -31.01
C ASP A 48 1.80 16.93 -30.02
N ALA A 49 0.66 16.26 -29.98
CA ALA A 49 0.42 15.02 -30.71
C ALA A 49 1.41 13.90 -30.32
N GLY A 50 0.95 13.03 -29.44
CA GLY A 50 1.64 11.81 -29.06
C GLY A 50 0.69 10.94 -28.27
N GLY A 51 -0.21 10.26 -28.99
CA GLY A 51 -1.10 9.29 -28.40
C GLY A 51 -0.32 8.21 -27.66
N ALA A 52 -0.66 8.01 -26.40
CA ALA A 52 -0.68 6.71 -25.81
C ALA A 52 -2.08 6.56 -25.22
N ALA A 53 -2.97 5.88 -25.96
CA ALA A 53 -4.01 5.13 -25.27
C ALA A 53 -3.30 4.33 -24.16
N PRO A 54 -3.84 4.25 -22.92
CA PRO A 54 -3.32 3.28 -21.98
C PRO A 54 -3.33 1.95 -22.72
N SER A 55 -2.15 1.38 -22.92
CA SER A 55 -2.03 0.05 -23.51
C SER A 55 -2.66 -0.90 -22.50
N GLU A 56 -3.93 -1.22 -22.72
CA GLU A 56 -4.57 -2.39 -22.12
C GLU A 56 -3.86 -3.61 -22.73
N GLY A 57 -2.76 -3.99 -22.08
CA GLY A 57 -1.89 -5.03 -22.57
C GLY A 57 -0.54 -5.05 -21.85
N GLY A 58 -0.55 -5.54 -20.60
CA GLY A 58 0.64 -6.15 -20.00
C GLY A 58 1.22 -5.50 -18.74
N ALA A 59 0.41 -4.89 -17.88
CA ALA A 59 0.87 -4.27 -16.62
C ALA A 59 0.10 -4.76 -15.37
N ASP A 60 -0.79 -5.76 -15.52
CA ASP A 60 -1.75 -6.13 -14.48
C ASP A 60 -1.09 -6.88 -13.30
N GLY A 61 0.01 -7.60 -13.53
CA GLY A 61 0.66 -8.40 -12.47
C GLY A 61 1.28 -7.57 -11.34
N GLY A 62 1.74 -6.34 -11.61
CA GLY A 62 2.29 -5.45 -10.58
C GLY A 62 1.18 -4.92 -9.66
N ALA A 63 0.17 -4.28 -10.26
CA ALA A 63 -0.92 -3.66 -9.51
C ALA A 63 -1.71 -4.67 -8.64
N ASP A 64 -1.83 -5.92 -9.10
CA ASP A 64 -2.41 -7.01 -8.33
C ASP A 64 -1.49 -7.42 -7.16
N ARG A 65 -0.18 -7.55 -7.38
CA ARG A 65 0.81 -7.83 -6.31
C ARG A 65 0.89 -6.72 -5.27
N GLU A 66 0.77 -5.45 -5.67
CA GLU A 66 0.72 -4.32 -4.74
C GLU A 66 -0.55 -4.33 -3.89
N ARG A 67 -1.72 -4.59 -4.50
CA ARG A 67 -2.98 -4.69 -3.76
C ARG A 67 -2.99 -5.90 -2.82
N LEU A 68 -2.37 -7.00 -3.23
CA LEU A 68 -2.19 -8.18 -2.39
C LEU A 68 -1.28 -7.86 -1.20
N ALA A 69 -0.16 -7.20 -1.43
CA ALA A 69 0.76 -6.76 -0.36
C ALA A 69 0.04 -5.87 0.66
N GLU A 70 -0.71 -4.86 0.21
CA GLU A 70 -1.50 -3.97 1.09
C GLU A 70 -2.53 -4.76 1.93
N SER A 71 -3.17 -5.77 1.32
CA SER A 71 -4.14 -6.62 2.02
C SER A 71 -3.48 -7.52 3.07
N ILE A 72 -2.29 -8.03 2.78
CA ILE A 72 -1.50 -8.85 3.72
C ILE A 72 -0.99 -7.97 4.86
N GLU A 73 -0.40 -6.81 4.59
CA GLU A 73 0.02 -5.86 5.64
C GLU A 73 -1.14 -5.51 6.58
N ALA A 74 -2.33 -5.25 6.02
CA ALA A 74 -3.52 -5.01 6.81
C ALA A 74 -3.91 -6.21 7.69
N ALA A 75 -3.77 -7.45 7.18
CA ALA A 75 -4.03 -8.67 7.93
C ALA A 75 -3.01 -8.90 9.07
N PHE A 76 -1.76 -8.48 8.88
CA PHE A 76 -0.66 -8.64 9.84
C PHE A 76 -0.33 -7.36 10.63
N ALA A 77 -1.15 -6.32 10.55
CA ALA A 77 -0.89 -5.03 11.16
C ALA A 77 -0.69 -5.09 12.69
N THR A 78 -1.35 -6.03 13.38
CA THR A 78 -1.17 -6.22 14.83
C THR A 78 0.21 -6.77 15.21
N GLN A 79 0.92 -7.36 14.25
CA GLN A 79 2.29 -7.87 14.38
C GLN A 79 3.30 -6.90 13.74
N ASN A 80 2.93 -5.64 13.50
CA ASN A 80 3.74 -4.69 12.74
C ASN A 80 4.20 -5.25 11.38
N GLY A 81 3.32 -6.01 10.72
CA GLY A 81 3.58 -6.64 9.44
C GLY A 81 3.95 -5.63 8.35
N ALA A 82 5.05 -5.89 7.64
CA ALA A 82 5.48 -5.14 6.47
C ALA A 82 5.76 -6.12 5.32
N VAL A 83 5.30 -5.81 4.11
CA VAL A 83 5.40 -6.68 2.96
C VAL A 83 6.27 -6.05 1.89
N SER A 84 7.17 -6.85 1.33
CA SER A 84 7.94 -6.48 0.16
C SER A 84 8.06 -7.65 -0.81
N TRP A 85 8.37 -7.36 -2.07
CA TRP A 85 8.61 -8.37 -3.09
C TRP A 85 10.08 -8.45 -3.47
N ARG A 86 10.61 -9.67 -3.52
CA ARG A 86 11.95 -9.99 -4.04
C ARG A 86 11.79 -10.90 -5.26
N GLY A 87 11.53 -10.29 -6.42
CA GLY A 87 11.14 -11.05 -7.61
C GLY A 87 9.75 -11.67 -7.44
N ASP A 88 9.69 -13.00 -7.47
CA ASP A 88 8.45 -13.78 -7.27
C ASP A 88 8.29 -14.29 -5.84
N VAL A 89 9.12 -13.80 -4.90
CA VAL A 89 9.02 -14.13 -3.47
C VAL A 89 8.43 -12.96 -2.70
N LEU A 90 7.31 -13.20 -2.02
CA LEU A 90 6.76 -12.28 -1.04
C LEU A 90 7.53 -12.43 0.28
N VAL A 91 8.01 -11.31 0.81
CA VAL A 91 8.68 -11.24 2.11
C VAL A 91 7.77 -10.51 3.07
N LEU A 92 7.32 -11.22 4.10
CA LEU A 92 6.54 -10.67 5.19
C LEU A 92 7.45 -10.51 6.42
N GLU A 93 7.79 -9.28 6.76
CA GLU A 93 8.46 -8.96 8.01
C GLU A 93 7.40 -8.77 9.10
N VAL A 94 7.56 -9.43 10.24
CA VAL A 94 6.65 -9.34 11.40
C VAL A 94 7.43 -9.30 12.69
N ASP A 95 6.91 -8.58 13.68
CA ASP A 95 7.40 -8.67 15.05
C ASP A 95 7.01 -10.03 15.65
N GLY A 96 7.91 -10.60 16.44
CA GLY A 96 7.71 -11.89 17.07
C GLY A 96 9.02 -12.51 17.50
N ASP A 97 8.99 -13.82 17.68
CA ASP A 97 10.14 -14.64 18.08
C ASP A 97 10.12 -15.91 17.21
N ALA A 98 11.20 -16.15 16.48
CA ALA A 98 11.36 -17.28 15.58
C ALA A 98 11.50 -18.60 16.34
N ASP A 99 11.92 -18.59 17.61
CA ASP A 99 12.07 -19.79 18.42
C ASP A 99 10.73 -20.31 18.97
N ALA A 100 9.62 -19.61 18.73
CA ALA A 100 8.30 -20.09 19.11
C ALA A 100 7.96 -21.41 18.40
N ILE A 101 7.35 -22.36 19.13
CA ILE A 101 7.02 -23.72 18.63
C ILE A 101 6.21 -23.69 17.32
N THR A 102 5.47 -22.62 17.08
CA THR A 102 4.61 -22.43 15.91
C THR A 102 5.01 -21.24 15.06
N ALA A 103 6.26 -20.75 15.18
CA ALA A 103 6.75 -19.61 14.41
C ALA A 103 6.52 -19.84 12.92
N ALA A 104 6.10 -18.78 12.22
CA ALA A 104 5.76 -18.74 10.80
C ALA A 104 4.66 -19.71 10.32
N TRP A 105 4.22 -20.72 11.09
CA TRP A 105 3.31 -21.74 10.55
C TRP A 105 1.95 -21.15 10.17
N THR A 106 1.43 -20.24 10.98
CA THR A 106 0.14 -19.58 10.71
C THR A 106 0.27 -18.59 9.55
N GLU A 107 1.34 -17.79 9.58
CA GLU A 107 1.69 -16.82 8.55
C GLU A 107 1.84 -17.51 7.19
N CYS A 108 2.66 -18.57 7.13
CA CYS A 108 2.90 -19.34 5.91
C CYS A 108 1.64 -20.04 5.40
N ARG A 109 0.76 -20.55 6.29
CA ARG A 109 -0.56 -21.06 5.88
C ARG A 109 -1.39 -20.00 5.20
N VAL A 110 -1.44 -18.78 5.75
CA VAL A 110 -2.20 -17.68 5.17
C VAL A 110 -1.59 -17.26 3.82
N LEU A 111 -0.27 -17.10 3.75
CA LEU A 111 0.42 -16.67 2.53
C LEU A 111 0.30 -17.71 1.41
N GLY A 112 0.44 -19.00 1.72
CA GLY A 112 0.33 -20.07 0.73
C GLY A 112 -1.05 -20.18 0.07
N GLU A 113 -2.11 -19.73 0.73
CA GLU A 113 -3.47 -19.70 0.15
C GLU A 113 -3.76 -18.42 -0.66
N LEU A 114 -2.97 -17.36 -0.44
CA LEU A 114 -3.18 -16.05 -1.06
C LEU A 114 -2.30 -15.83 -2.30
N LEU A 115 -1.12 -16.43 -2.33
CA LEU A 115 -0.17 -16.29 -3.41
C LEU A 115 -0.56 -17.10 -4.66
N ALA A 116 -0.13 -16.62 -5.82
CA ALA A 116 -0.34 -17.32 -7.08
C ALA A 116 0.55 -18.58 -7.16
N GLU A 117 0.15 -19.54 -7.99
CA GLU A 117 0.97 -20.74 -8.23
C GLU A 117 2.34 -20.33 -8.83
N GLY A 118 3.42 -20.72 -8.15
CA GLY A 118 4.80 -20.40 -8.53
C GLY A 118 5.40 -19.20 -7.79
N ASP A 119 4.61 -18.40 -7.07
CA ASP A 119 5.13 -17.38 -6.17
C ASP A 119 5.56 -18.04 -4.83
N GLY A 120 6.68 -17.60 -4.28
CA GLY A 120 7.21 -18.05 -3.00
C GLY A 120 6.86 -17.11 -1.85
N ALA A 121 6.99 -17.58 -0.61
CA ALA A 121 6.82 -16.76 0.58
C ALA A 121 7.92 -17.00 1.61
N VAL A 122 8.38 -15.91 2.22
CA VAL A 122 9.32 -15.91 3.33
C VAL A 122 8.76 -15.05 4.45
N VAL A 123 8.80 -15.56 5.68
CA VAL A 123 8.42 -14.82 6.89
C VAL A 123 9.68 -14.48 7.67
N VAL A 124 9.89 -13.20 7.96
CA VAL A 124 11.06 -12.67 8.67
C VAL A 124 10.62 -12.17 10.04
N TYR A 125 11.23 -12.73 11.08
CA TYR A 125 11.19 -12.24 12.45
C TYR A 125 12.49 -11.50 12.79
N PRO A 126 12.54 -10.70 13.87
CA PRO A 126 13.76 -10.01 14.28
C PRO A 126 14.97 -10.91 14.51
N ASP A 127 14.73 -12.17 14.89
CA ASP A 127 15.72 -13.18 15.30
C ASP A 127 15.85 -14.36 14.32
N GLY A 128 15.07 -14.39 13.23
CA GLY A 128 15.15 -15.49 12.26
C GLY A 128 14.30 -15.29 11.01
N GLU A 129 14.52 -16.14 10.01
CA GLU A 129 13.79 -16.15 8.73
C GLU A 129 13.31 -17.58 8.42
N PHE A 130 12.11 -17.70 7.88
CA PHE A 130 11.49 -18.96 7.51
C PHE A 130 11.04 -18.96 6.05
N ASP A 131 11.46 -19.98 5.30
CA ASP A 131 10.86 -20.31 4.02
C ASP A 131 9.54 -21.06 4.24
N CYS A 132 8.46 -20.56 3.63
CA CYS A 132 7.14 -21.11 3.87
C CYS A 132 6.91 -22.48 3.24
N GLU A 133 7.62 -22.84 2.17
CA GLU A 133 7.53 -24.17 1.58
C GLU A 133 8.09 -25.20 2.58
N ASP A 134 9.25 -24.91 3.17
CA ASP A 134 9.90 -25.75 4.18
C ASP A 134 9.05 -25.91 5.45
N VAL A 135 8.49 -24.80 5.96
CA VAL A 135 7.64 -24.80 7.17
C VAL A 135 6.39 -25.65 6.94
N LEU A 136 5.72 -25.50 5.79
CA LEU A 136 4.48 -26.22 5.49
C LEU A 136 4.70 -27.69 5.17
N ALA A 137 5.86 -28.06 4.59
CA ALA A 137 6.22 -29.45 4.34
C ALA A 137 6.48 -30.26 5.62
N THR A 138 6.74 -29.59 6.74
CA THR A 138 7.06 -30.22 8.03
C THR A 138 5.80 -30.57 8.86
N GLY A 139 4.62 -30.05 8.47
CA GLY A 139 3.36 -30.12 9.22
C GLY A 139 2.43 -31.29 8.88
#